data_AF-A0A0W0YG63-F1
#
_entry.id   AF-A0A0W0YG63-F1
#
_cell.length_a   1.000
_cell.length_b   1.000
_cell.length_c   1.000
_cell.angle_alpha   90.00
_cell.angle_beta   90.00
_cell.angle_gamma   90.00
#
_symmetry.space_group_name_H-M   'P 1'
#
loop_
_entity.id
_entity.type
_entity.pdbx_description
1 polymer ?
#
loop_
_entity_poly.entity_id
_entity_poly.type
_entity_poly.pdbx_seq_one_letter_code
_entity_poly.pdbx_strand_id
1 'polypeptide(L)'
;MPTLLREEVDIYVKPEIHDTGLDGKLAEVTVGDLHGNMIKLLYFLVRYGIANISVEDYEKLVKIYQTPLENIDKECLIQFNTILDRIVFEKGRMIRLLGDELADRGANDYFTLKLLEKLQLNKVPFEILLSNHSVEFIESYEKEDRFHTTMVPYEGICHSLESLQRLVDKEVISREEVLELANVGYKPALRALSYSLNEDLSEITIYSHAGIGLETIEKLAKDLGVSYLDSSAKELAGTIDNINRVFQGYASTNTLNTLYSRETMTAAYKCSREYVIDSPIEFIMMNRNYDVLNRPATHSGYRINFVHGHEISDLTKENIYNLDDDLGKSSDPVLAPKNRGVYSAVMHVVPPAKEQKLLFDVRHSLQEQPFERVDKLYESTFNPRFSLFKPQPILVAEEDLLSLEKSFDSVDKLYEPVFNPALSLFKPKSILAAEEELLTWKKLFPNDY
;
A
#
# COMPACT_ATOMS: atom_id res chain seq x y z
N MET A 1 0.64 11.15 -22.18
CA MET A 1 1.45 12.23 -21.60
C MET A 1 1.06 12.42 -20.15
N PRO A 2 2.04 12.32 -19.23
CA PRO A 2 1.85 12.62 -17.82
C PRO A 2 1.49 14.09 -17.62
N THR A 3 0.58 14.36 -16.70
CA THR A 3 0.21 15.72 -16.26
C THR A 3 0.76 15.94 -14.87
N LEU A 4 1.70 16.88 -14.73
CA LEU A 4 2.22 17.31 -13.43
C LEU A 4 1.21 18.26 -12.77
N LEU A 5 0.87 17.96 -11.53
CA LEU A 5 0.02 18.77 -10.67
C LEU A 5 0.85 19.28 -9.51
N ARG A 6 0.85 20.60 -9.30
CA ARG A 6 1.52 21.27 -8.18
C ARG A 6 0.64 22.35 -7.61
N GLU A 7 0.43 22.32 -6.30
CA GLU A 7 -0.38 23.29 -5.59
C GLU A 7 0.13 23.50 -4.16
N GLU A 8 -0.09 24.70 -3.62
CA GLU A 8 0.13 24.98 -2.20
C GLU A 8 -1.06 24.46 -1.40
N VAL A 9 -0.82 23.61 -0.40
CA VAL A 9 -1.89 22.94 0.36
C VAL A 9 -1.66 23.05 1.87
N ASP A 10 -2.70 22.76 2.64
CA ASP A 10 -2.62 22.39 4.05
C ASP A 10 -3.21 20.97 4.17
N ILE A 11 -2.38 19.96 4.39
CA ILE A 11 -2.85 18.57 4.46
C ILE A 11 -3.66 18.28 5.73
N TYR A 12 -3.73 19.22 6.69
CA TYR A 12 -4.62 19.10 7.84
C TYR A 12 -6.03 19.63 7.59
N VAL A 13 -6.28 20.19 6.42
CA VAL A 13 -7.61 20.57 5.96
C VAL A 13 -8.06 19.58 4.90
N LYS A 14 -9.28 19.03 5.04
CA LYS A 14 -9.86 18.13 4.05
C LYS A 14 -9.89 18.84 2.69
N PRO A 15 -9.28 18.26 1.63
CA PRO A 15 -9.31 18.89 0.32
C PRO A 15 -10.69 18.84 -0.32
N GLU A 16 -10.92 19.76 -1.25
CA GLU A 16 -11.91 19.57 -2.31
C GLU A 16 -11.40 18.51 -3.28
N ILE A 17 -12.31 17.75 -3.89
CA ILE A 17 -11.93 16.82 -4.95
C ILE A 17 -11.42 17.64 -6.13
N HIS A 18 -10.24 17.29 -6.64
CA HIS A 18 -9.70 17.88 -7.85
C HIS A 18 -10.59 17.47 -9.01
N ASP A 19 -11.25 18.44 -9.65
CA ASP A 19 -11.88 18.20 -10.94
C ASP A 19 -10.77 17.91 -11.94
N THR A 20 -10.55 16.63 -12.19
CA THR A 20 -9.52 16.15 -13.09
C THR A 20 -10.01 16.12 -14.54
N GLY A 21 -11.30 16.42 -14.81
CA GLY A 21 -11.92 16.17 -16.11
C GLY A 21 -11.92 14.69 -16.50
N LEU A 22 -11.81 13.80 -15.50
CA LEU A 22 -11.70 12.35 -15.66
C LEU A 22 -12.97 11.60 -15.27
N ASP A 23 -14.10 12.28 -15.14
CA ASP A 23 -15.37 11.59 -14.90
C ASP A 23 -15.60 10.54 -16.01
N GLY A 24 -15.61 9.27 -15.61
CA GLY A 24 -15.71 8.12 -16.51
C GLY A 24 -14.43 7.65 -17.19
N LYS A 25 -13.25 8.19 -16.85
CA LYS A 25 -11.95 7.75 -17.39
C LYS A 25 -11.11 7.02 -16.34
N LEU A 26 -10.51 5.90 -16.73
CA LEU A 26 -9.49 5.23 -15.93
C LEU A 26 -8.24 6.12 -15.86
N ALA A 27 -7.64 6.23 -14.67
CA ALA A 27 -6.42 6.99 -14.48
C ALA A 27 -5.49 6.34 -13.47
N GLU A 28 -4.20 6.57 -13.69
CA GLU A 28 -3.13 6.30 -12.73
C GLU A 28 -2.73 7.63 -12.09
N VAL A 29 -2.68 7.68 -10.77
CA VAL A 29 -2.24 8.88 -10.04
C VAL A 29 -1.08 8.50 -9.15
N THR A 30 0.01 9.24 -9.28
CA THR A 30 1.28 9.02 -8.59
C THR A 30 1.55 10.19 -7.66
N VAL A 31 1.83 9.90 -6.39
CA VAL A 31 2.27 10.89 -5.40
C VAL A 31 3.74 10.69 -5.11
N GLY A 32 4.46 11.80 -4.85
CA GLY A 32 5.84 11.78 -4.38
C GLY A 32 5.99 11.16 -3.00
N ASP A 33 7.14 11.40 -2.38
CA ASP A 33 7.52 10.82 -1.09
C ASP A 33 6.48 11.16 0.00
N LEU A 34 6.06 10.14 0.74
CA LEU A 34 5.02 10.28 1.76
C LEU A 34 5.57 10.74 3.13
N HIS A 35 6.86 10.59 3.38
CA HIS A 35 7.53 10.91 4.65
C HIS A 35 6.86 10.26 5.87
N GLY A 36 6.37 9.02 5.73
CA GLY A 36 5.68 8.28 6.79
C GLY A 36 4.35 8.92 7.21
N ASN A 37 3.81 9.85 6.40
CA ASN A 37 2.68 10.69 6.77
C ASN A 37 1.35 10.15 6.24
N MET A 38 0.64 9.39 7.09
CA MET A 38 -0.70 8.88 6.78
C MET A 38 -1.69 9.98 6.37
N ILE A 39 -1.62 11.18 6.96
CA ILE A 39 -2.52 12.28 6.58
C ILE A 39 -2.21 12.81 5.18
N LYS A 40 -0.93 12.84 4.77
CA LYS A 40 -0.55 13.15 3.38
C LYS A 40 -1.13 12.12 2.41
N LEU A 41 -1.06 10.83 2.76
CA LEU A 41 -1.69 9.76 1.98
C LEU A 41 -3.22 9.94 1.92
N LEU A 42 -3.89 10.19 3.05
CA LEU A 42 -5.34 10.40 3.08
C LEU A 42 -5.75 11.66 2.29
N TYR A 43 -5.00 12.76 2.42
CA TYR A 43 -5.19 13.98 1.62
C TYR A 43 -5.18 13.65 0.13
N PHE A 44 -4.14 12.93 -0.33
CA PHE A 44 -4.02 12.47 -1.71
C PHE A 44 -5.25 11.65 -2.14
N LEU A 45 -5.66 10.65 -1.35
CA LEU A 45 -6.81 9.82 -1.69
C LEU A 45 -8.10 10.63 -1.83
N VAL A 46 -8.35 11.59 -0.94
CA VAL A 46 -9.53 12.46 -1.00
C VAL A 46 -9.43 13.43 -2.18
N ARG A 47 -8.26 14.05 -2.39
CA ARG A 47 -8.02 15.03 -3.46
C ARG A 47 -8.29 14.43 -4.83
N TYR A 48 -7.96 13.16 -5.07
CA TYR A 48 -8.21 12.49 -6.34
C TYR A 48 -9.50 11.67 -6.38
N GLY A 49 -10.42 11.90 -5.42
CA GLY A 49 -11.72 11.26 -5.38
C GLY A 49 -11.65 9.74 -5.26
N ILE A 50 -10.57 9.21 -4.68
CA ILE A 50 -10.38 7.79 -4.40
C ILE A 50 -11.00 7.43 -3.04
N ALA A 51 -10.92 8.35 -2.08
CA ALA A 51 -11.55 8.22 -0.78
C ALA A 51 -12.59 9.32 -0.57
N ASN A 52 -13.74 8.95 -0.01
CA ASN A 52 -14.75 9.86 0.47
C ASN A 52 -14.89 9.72 1.99
N ILE A 53 -14.74 10.85 2.68
CA ILE A 53 -14.76 10.98 4.14
C ILE A 53 -15.43 12.31 4.50
N SER A 54 -16.19 12.34 5.60
CA SER A 54 -16.78 13.58 6.11
C SER A 54 -15.69 14.55 6.58
N VAL A 55 -16.01 15.86 6.61
CA VAL A 55 -15.10 16.87 7.15
C VAL A 55 -14.80 16.58 8.62
N GLU A 56 -15.84 16.24 9.39
CA GLU A 56 -15.74 15.96 10.81
C GLU A 56 -14.85 14.76 11.12
N ASP A 57 -14.92 13.70 10.31
CA ASP A 57 -14.11 12.51 10.51
C ASP A 57 -12.67 12.71 10.02
N TYR A 58 -12.44 13.49 8.95
CA TYR A 58 -11.10 13.92 8.54
C TYR A 58 -10.41 14.71 9.65
N GLU A 59 -11.08 15.70 10.24
CA GLU A 59 -10.55 16.49 11.35
C GLU A 59 -10.24 15.65 12.59
N LYS A 60 -11.05 14.61 12.88
CA LYS A 60 -10.77 13.68 13.97
C LYS A 60 -9.53 12.82 13.69
N LEU A 61 -9.35 12.34 12.46
CA LEU A 61 -8.15 11.60 12.09
C LEU A 61 -6.91 12.47 12.21
N VAL A 62 -6.96 13.75 11.80
CA VAL A 62 -5.88 14.70 12.01
C VAL A 62 -5.56 14.86 13.50
N LYS A 63 -6.57 15.01 14.36
CA LYS A 63 -6.38 15.11 15.82
C LYS A 63 -5.76 13.85 16.41
N ILE A 64 -6.19 12.66 15.98
CA ILE A 64 -5.59 11.38 16.39
C ILE A 64 -4.12 11.31 15.94
N TYR A 65 -3.84 11.67 14.69
CA TYR A 65 -2.49 11.67 14.13
C TYR A 65 -1.55 12.62 14.88
N GLN A 66 -2.06 13.76 15.36
CA GLN A 66 -1.32 14.74 16.17
C GLN A 66 -1.28 14.42 17.67
N THR A 67 -1.96 13.36 18.12
CA THR A 67 -1.99 13.01 19.54
C THR A 67 -0.61 12.50 19.97
N PRO A 68 -0.03 13.02 21.07
CA PRO A 68 1.23 12.52 21.60
C PRO A 68 1.16 11.01 21.86
N LEU A 69 2.21 10.28 21.49
CA LEU A 69 2.25 8.82 21.53
C LEU A 69 1.99 8.23 22.92
N GLU A 70 2.35 8.96 23.98
CA GLU A 70 2.05 8.60 25.36
C GLU A 70 0.55 8.47 25.61
N ASN A 71 -0.24 9.31 24.93
CA ASN A 71 -1.70 9.40 25.02
C ASN A 71 -2.43 8.52 23.98
N ILE A 72 -1.71 7.77 23.14
CA ILE A 72 -2.33 6.78 22.26
C ILE A 72 -2.54 5.48 23.04
N ASP A 73 -3.79 5.16 23.33
CA ASP A 73 -4.27 3.95 23.99
C ASP A 73 -5.20 3.14 23.07
N LYS A 74 -5.80 2.06 23.62
CA LYS A 74 -6.67 1.16 22.84
C LYS A 74 -7.95 1.86 22.42
N GLU A 75 -8.52 2.70 23.27
CA GLU A 75 -9.70 3.50 22.98
C GLU A 75 -9.46 4.47 21.82
N CYS A 76 -8.29 5.12 21.79
CA CYS A 76 -7.85 5.97 20.69
C CYS A 76 -7.77 5.17 19.37
N LEU A 77 -7.19 3.97 19.38
CA LEU A 77 -7.13 3.12 18.19
C LEU A 77 -8.50 2.58 17.76
N ILE A 78 -9.41 2.30 18.70
CA ILE A 78 -10.80 1.94 18.39
C ILE A 78 -11.50 3.10 17.66
N GLN A 79 -11.31 4.33 18.13
CA GLN A 79 -11.86 5.52 17.48
C GLN A 79 -11.26 5.70 16.07
N PHE A 80 -9.93 5.55 15.95
CA PHE A 80 -9.22 5.59 14.66
C PHE A 80 -9.81 4.58 13.66
N ASN A 81 -9.90 3.31 14.05
CA ASN A 81 -10.44 2.24 13.20
C ASN A 81 -11.91 2.47 12.83
N THR A 82 -12.72 2.93 13.79
CA THR A 82 -14.14 3.28 13.54
C THR A 82 -14.28 4.37 12.48
N ILE A 83 -13.37 5.33 12.44
CA ILE A 83 -13.36 6.37 11.41
C ILE A 83 -12.91 5.80 10.06
N LEU A 84 -11.82 5.00 10.04
CA LEU A 84 -11.37 4.34 8.81
C LEU A 84 -12.46 3.45 8.19
N ASP A 85 -13.28 2.79 8.99
CA ASP A 85 -14.38 1.95 8.53
C ASP A 85 -15.49 2.72 7.80
N ARG A 86 -15.59 4.04 8.02
CA ARG A 86 -16.57 4.91 7.36
C ARG A 86 -16.06 5.53 6.06
N ILE A 87 -14.77 5.38 5.76
CA ILE A 87 -14.22 5.86 4.51
C ILE A 87 -14.77 5.00 3.37
N VAL A 88 -15.40 5.64 2.41
CA VAL A 88 -15.89 4.99 1.20
C VAL A 88 -14.83 5.14 0.12
N PHE A 89 -14.42 4.01 -0.48
CA PHE A 89 -13.43 4.01 -1.54
C PHE A 89 -14.08 3.84 -2.90
N GLU A 90 -13.73 4.74 -3.82
CA GLU A 90 -14.15 4.67 -5.21
C GLU A 90 -13.18 3.82 -6.03
N LYS A 91 -13.72 3.02 -6.94
CA LYS A 91 -12.93 2.14 -7.82
C LYS A 91 -12.64 2.85 -9.15
N GLY A 92 -11.63 2.37 -9.87
CA GLY A 92 -11.33 2.82 -11.24
C GLY A 92 -10.13 3.76 -11.36
N ARG A 93 -9.44 4.05 -10.25
CA ARG A 93 -8.15 4.75 -10.25
C ARG A 93 -7.09 3.87 -9.62
N MET A 94 -5.93 3.77 -10.27
CA MET A 94 -4.75 3.09 -9.73
C MET A 94 -3.83 4.11 -9.06
N ILE A 95 -3.33 3.78 -7.88
CA ILE A 95 -2.46 4.62 -7.08
C ILE A 95 -1.02 4.14 -7.20
N ARG A 96 -0.08 5.07 -7.26
CA ARG A 96 1.34 4.78 -7.13
C ARG A 96 1.96 5.66 -6.05
N LEU A 97 2.57 5.02 -5.06
CA LEU A 97 3.35 5.67 -4.02
C LEU A 97 4.83 5.56 -4.40
N LEU A 98 5.53 6.68 -4.58
CA LEU A 98 6.94 6.65 -5.00
C LEU A 98 7.90 6.20 -3.89
N GLY A 99 7.42 6.05 -2.66
CA GLY A 99 8.23 5.56 -1.54
C GLY A 99 8.07 6.41 -0.28
N ASP A 100 8.95 6.15 0.68
CA ASP A 100 8.99 6.79 1.99
C ASP A 100 7.63 6.79 2.71
N GLU A 101 6.85 5.73 2.50
CA GLU A 101 5.53 5.54 3.09
C GLU A 101 5.58 5.05 4.54
N LEU A 102 6.65 4.37 4.93
CA LEU A 102 6.91 3.87 6.27
C LEU A 102 8.34 4.24 6.71
N ALA A 103 8.62 4.08 8.00
CA ALA A 103 9.91 4.30 8.63
C ALA A 103 10.56 5.65 8.32
N ASP A 104 9.77 6.72 8.37
CA ASP A 104 10.20 8.09 8.10
C ASP A 104 9.73 9.02 9.25
N ARG A 105 9.58 10.32 8.99
CA ARG A 105 9.38 11.40 9.96
C ARG A 105 7.95 11.50 10.47
N GLY A 106 7.01 10.78 9.86
CA GLY A 106 5.61 10.81 10.25
C GLY A 106 5.35 10.32 11.69
N ALA A 107 4.10 10.48 12.12
CA ALA A 107 3.71 10.21 13.49
C ALA A 107 3.83 8.72 13.89
N ASN A 108 3.30 7.79 13.08
CA ASN A 108 3.28 6.37 13.41
C ASN A 108 2.98 5.50 12.18
N ASP A 109 3.82 4.50 11.90
CA ASP A 109 3.64 3.58 10.78
C ASP A 109 2.38 2.72 10.87
N TYR A 110 1.86 2.47 12.08
CA TYR A 110 0.62 1.73 12.29
C TYR A 110 -0.54 2.37 11.51
N PHE A 111 -0.62 3.70 11.53
CA PHE A 111 -1.69 4.43 10.85
C PHE A 111 -1.62 4.28 9.33
N THR A 112 -0.42 4.36 8.75
CA THR A 112 -0.24 4.15 7.31
C THR A 112 -0.57 2.72 6.94
N LEU A 113 -0.08 1.73 7.69
CA LEU A 113 -0.35 0.31 7.46
C LEU A 113 -1.86 -0.02 7.50
N LYS A 114 -2.61 0.54 8.45
CA LYS A 114 -4.07 0.39 8.51
C LYS A 114 -4.76 1.00 7.29
N LEU A 115 -4.31 2.16 6.80
CA LEU A 115 -4.89 2.75 5.59
C LEU A 115 -4.58 1.91 4.34
N LEU A 116 -3.36 1.37 4.22
CA LEU A 116 -2.99 0.45 3.12
C LEU A 116 -3.80 -0.85 3.15
N GLU A 117 -4.00 -1.43 4.33
CA GLU A 117 -4.90 -2.58 4.52
C GLU A 117 -6.32 -2.26 4.02
N LYS A 118 -6.87 -1.08 4.38
CA LYS A 118 -8.21 -0.68 3.92
C LYS A 118 -8.29 -0.49 2.42
N LEU A 119 -7.25 0.03 1.76
CA LEU A 119 -7.18 0.09 0.30
C LEU A 119 -7.24 -1.32 -0.31
N GLN A 120 -6.42 -2.25 0.20
CA GLN A 120 -6.39 -3.63 -0.27
C GLN A 120 -7.74 -4.35 -0.08
N LEU A 121 -8.34 -4.28 1.11
CA LEU A 121 -9.61 -4.92 1.42
C LEU A 121 -10.76 -4.38 0.56
N ASN A 122 -10.71 -3.10 0.18
CA ASN A 122 -11.69 -2.49 -0.73
C ASN A 122 -11.35 -2.69 -2.22
N LYS A 123 -10.27 -3.43 -2.53
CA LYS A 123 -9.78 -3.70 -3.88
C LYS A 123 -9.48 -2.42 -4.65
N VAL A 124 -8.99 -1.40 -3.94
CA VAL A 124 -8.40 -0.22 -4.56
C VAL A 124 -7.05 -0.66 -5.12
N PRO A 125 -6.76 -0.45 -6.41
CA PRO A 125 -5.50 -0.85 -7.00
C PRO A 125 -4.42 0.16 -6.60
N PHE A 126 -3.34 -0.32 -5.99
CA PHE A 126 -2.20 0.51 -5.65
C PHE A 126 -0.89 -0.27 -5.73
N GLU A 127 0.21 0.46 -5.86
CA GLU A 127 1.55 -0.07 -5.71
C GLU A 127 2.46 0.92 -4.97
N ILE A 128 3.52 0.37 -4.38
CA ILE A 128 4.49 1.07 -3.55
C ILE A 128 5.86 0.81 -4.14
N LEU A 129 6.57 1.84 -4.56
CA LEU A 129 7.94 1.68 -5.04
C LEU A 129 8.89 1.53 -3.87
N LEU A 130 9.84 0.59 -3.99
CA LEU A 130 10.86 0.36 -2.99
C LEU A 130 11.70 1.62 -2.79
N SER A 131 11.79 2.07 -1.55
CA SER A 131 12.60 3.22 -1.12
C SER A 131 13.64 2.85 -0.08
N ASN A 132 14.55 3.80 0.22
CA ASN A 132 15.52 3.61 1.29
C ASN A 132 14.87 3.57 2.68
N HIS A 133 13.69 4.16 2.86
CA HIS A 133 12.93 4.06 4.10
C HIS A 133 12.11 2.76 4.16
N SER A 134 11.56 2.31 3.03
CA SER A 134 10.84 1.02 2.94
C SER A 134 11.69 -0.15 3.47
N VAL A 135 12.99 -0.17 3.17
CA VAL A 135 13.88 -1.26 3.60
C VAL A 135 14.13 -1.33 5.11
N GLU A 136 13.95 -0.23 5.85
CA GLU A 136 14.03 -0.24 7.32
C GLU A 136 12.87 -1.01 7.95
N PHE A 137 11.66 -0.77 7.45
CA PHE A 137 10.48 -1.54 7.88
C PHE A 137 10.56 -2.99 7.40
N ILE A 138 11.03 -3.22 6.16
CA ILE A 138 11.19 -4.56 5.61
C ILE A 138 12.15 -5.40 6.44
N GLU A 139 13.35 -4.90 6.70
CA GLU A 139 14.34 -5.64 7.47
C GLU A 139 13.87 -5.92 8.89
N SER A 140 13.17 -4.96 9.50
CA SER A 140 12.55 -5.12 10.82
C SER A 140 11.57 -6.29 10.91
N TYR A 141 10.83 -6.62 9.84
CA TYR A 141 9.91 -7.75 9.85
C TYR A 141 10.52 -9.04 9.31
N GLU A 142 11.57 -8.97 8.48
CA GLU A 142 12.21 -10.15 7.88
C GLU A 142 13.25 -10.80 8.81
N LYS A 143 13.97 -9.99 9.60
CA LYS A 143 15.16 -10.44 10.34
C LYS A 143 15.19 -10.11 11.81
N GLU A 144 14.53 -9.04 12.22
CA GLU A 144 14.65 -8.52 13.57
C GLU A 144 13.48 -8.95 14.46
N ASP A 145 13.68 -8.94 15.76
CA ASP A 145 12.62 -9.20 16.75
C ASP A 145 11.80 -7.94 17.08
N ARG A 146 12.29 -6.77 16.66
CA ARG A 146 11.71 -5.45 16.94
C ARG A 146 11.68 -4.61 15.67
N PHE A 147 10.74 -3.68 15.62
CA PHE A 147 10.69 -2.62 14.62
C PHE A 147 11.68 -1.52 15.00
N HIS A 148 12.77 -1.40 14.26
CA HIS A 148 13.79 -0.36 14.47
C HIS A 148 14.61 -0.13 13.20
N THR A 149 15.29 1.00 13.14
CA THR A 149 16.19 1.28 12.02
C THR A 149 17.53 0.60 12.19
N THR A 150 18.17 0.30 11.06
CA THR A 150 19.48 -0.35 10.99
C THR A 150 20.45 0.35 10.03
N MET A 151 19.95 1.15 9.06
CA MET A 151 20.77 1.72 7.99
C MET A 151 20.77 3.26 8.00
N VAL A 152 19.67 3.90 8.40
CA VAL A 152 19.50 5.34 8.50
C VAL A 152 20.05 5.81 9.85
N PRO A 153 21.17 6.56 9.87
CA PRO A 153 21.95 6.75 11.09
C PRO A 153 21.53 7.96 11.95
N TYR A 154 20.48 8.69 11.56
CA TYR A 154 20.09 9.95 12.20
C TYR A 154 18.83 9.80 13.04
N GLU A 155 18.94 10.20 14.31
CA GLU A 155 17.79 10.28 15.22
C GLU A 155 16.68 11.17 14.64
N GLY A 156 15.43 10.72 14.77
CA GLY A 156 14.24 11.48 14.37
C GLY A 156 13.91 11.47 12.89
N ILE A 157 14.70 10.82 12.03
CA ILE A 157 14.39 10.67 10.60
C ILE A 157 13.44 9.49 10.33
N CYS A 158 13.35 8.52 11.25
CA CYS A 158 12.51 7.34 11.14
C CYS A 158 11.53 7.20 12.32
N HIS A 159 11.08 8.34 12.84
CA HIS A 159 10.20 8.47 13.99
C HIS A 159 8.93 7.58 13.89
N SER A 160 8.37 7.41 12.70
CA SER A 160 7.13 6.66 12.50
C SER A 160 7.28 5.17 12.84
N LEU A 161 8.43 4.57 12.54
CA LEU A 161 8.77 3.17 12.87
C LEU A 161 9.04 2.99 14.36
N GLU A 162 9.79 3.92 14.96
CA GLU A 162 10.05 3.93 16.41
C GLU A 162 8.74 4.06 17.19
N SER A 163 7.83 4.90 16.71
CA SER A 163 6.51 5.10 17.30
C SER A 163 5.62 3.87 17.18
N LEU A 164 5.70 3.15 16.08
CA LEU A 164 5.06 1.84 15.91
C LEU A 164 5.58 0.84 16.95
N GLN A 165 6.90 0.72 17.10
CA GLN A 165 7.49 -0.17 18.11
C GLN A 165 7.05 0.19 19.54
N ARG A 166 6.94 1.47 19.86
CA ARG A 166 6.46 1.93 21.15
C ARG A 166 4.99 1.55 21.42
N LEU A 167 4.14 1.45 20.40
CA LEU A 167 2.78 0.91 20.58
C LEU A 167 2.80 -0.58 20.92
N VAL A 168 3.72 -1.34 20.31
CA VAL A 168 3.96 -2.75 20.63
C VAL A 168 4.47 -2.90 22.07
N ASP A 169 5.46 -2.09 22.47
CA ASP A 169 6.02 -2.11 23.83
C ASP A 169 4.98 -1.75 24.90
N LYS A 170 3.99 -0.90 24.58
CA LYS A 170 2.87 -0.54 25.45
C LYS A 170 1.74 -1.58 25.46
N GLU A 171 1.85 -2.67 24.69
CA GLU A 171 0.80 -3.69 24.50
C GLU A 171 -0.55 -3.10 24.03
N VAL A 172 -0.48 -1.98 23.31
CA VAL A 172 -1.66 -1.35 22.67
C VAL A 172 -2.03 -2.12 21.41
N ILE A 173 -1.01 -2.56 20.67
CA ILE A 173 -1.07 -3.48 19.51
C ILE A 173 -0.06 -4.61 19.73
N SER A 174 -0.17 -5.70 18.97
CA SER A 174 0.84 -6.77 18.98
C SER A 174 1.77 -6.71 17.76
N ARG A 175 2.93 -7.38 17.84
CA ARG A 175 3.82 -7.53 16.68
C ARG A 175 3.14 -8.33 15.57
N GLU A 176 2.41 -9.38 15.93
CA GLU A 176 1.69 -10.25 14.99
C GLU A 176 0.63 -9.47 14.19
N GLU A 177 -0.07 -8.53 14.84
CA GLU A 177 -1.01 -7.64 14.16
C GLU A 177 -0.29 -6.83 13.08
N VAL A 178 0.88 -6.25 13.39
CA VAL A 178 1.66 -5.46 12.42
C VAL A 178 2.15 -6.34 11.26
N LEU A 179 2.59 -7.57 11.55
CA LEU A 179 3.01 -8.51 10.51
C LEU A 179 1.84 -8.87 9.58
N GLU A 180 0.63 -9.01 10.13
CA GLU A 180 -0.56 -9.26 9.33
C GLU A 180 -0.90 -8.05 8.44
N LEU A 181 -0.85 -6.83 8.98
CA LEU A 181 -1.01 -5.61 8.18
C LEU A 181 0.00 -5.54 7.03
N ALA A 182 1.25 -5.93 7.29
CA ALA A 182 2.28 -5.98 6.26
C ALA A 182 1.96 -7.04 5.18
N ASN A 183 1.53 -8.23 5.59
CA ASN A 183 1.17 -9.31 4.67
C ASN A 183 -0.03 -8.96 3.78
N VAL A 184 -1.03 -8.28 4.34
CA VAL A 184 -2.25 -7.93 3.63
C VAL A 184 -2.05 -6.69 2.76
N GLY A 185 -1.64 -5.57 3.37
CA GLY A 185 -1.67 -4.25 2.73
C GLY A 185 -0.35 -3.81 2.10
N TYR A 186 0.79 -4.36 2.50
CA TYR A 186 2.10 -3.80 2.13
C TYR A 186 2.85 -4.66 1.11
N LYS A 187 3.21 -5.89 1.47
CA LYS A 187 4.05 -6.77 0.64
C LYS A 187 3.51 -6.98 -0.78
N PRO A 188 2.20 -7.24 -0.98
CA PRO A 188 1.66 -7.46 -2.33
C PRO A 188 1.76 -6.23 -3.24
N ALA A 189 1.82 -5.03 -2.64
CA ALA A 189 1.88 -3.76 -3.37
C ALA A 189 3.31 -3.34 -3.74
N LEU A 190 4.35 -3.95 -3.16
CA LEU A 190 5.74 -3.56 -3.40
C LEU A 190 6.20 -3.75 -4.85
N ARG A 191 6.89 -2.79 -5.43
CA ARG A 191 7.50 -2.91 -6.76
C ARG A 191 8.91 -2.33 -6.72
N ALA A 192 9.82 -2.91 -7.48
CA ALA A 192 11.14 -2.32 -7.65
C ALA A 192 11.06 -1.07 -8.53
N LEU A 193 10.33 -1.18 -9.65
CA LEU A 193 10.10 -0.11 -10.62
C LEU A 193 8.64 -0.18 -11.09
N SER A 194 8.12 0.89 -11.68
CA SER A 194 6.84 0.81 -12.37
C SER A 194 6.83 1.58 -13.68
N TYR A 195 5.73 1.45 -14.43
CA TYR A 195 5.51 2.17 -15.66
C TYR A 195 4.01 2.38 -15.99
N SER A 196 3.76 3.41 -16.81
CA SER A 196 2.51 3.62 -17.55
C SER A 196 2.82 3.60 -19.05
N LEU A 197 1.89 3.09 -19.86
CA LEU A 197 1.94 3.17 -21.32
C LEU A 197 0.82 4.08 -21.82
N ASN A 198 1.07 4.83 -22.89
CA ASN A 198 0.00 5.51 -23.61
C ASN A 198 -0.83 4.53 -24.47
N GLU A 199 -1.84 5.07 -25.15
CA GLU A 199 -2.84 4.28 -25.91
C GLU A 199 -2.25 3.49 -27.07
N ASP A 200 -1.43 4.14 -27.89
CA ASP A 200 -0.82 3.55 -29.08
C ASP A 200 0.50 2.81 -28.77
N LEU A 201 0.89 2.71 -27.50
CA LEU A 201 2.13 2.08 -27.02
C LEU A 201 3.41 2.74 -27.59
N SER A 202 3.33 3.99 -28.03
CA SER A 202 4.47 4.77 -28.52
C SER A 202 5.17 5.57 -27.42
N GLU A 203 4.65 5.55 -26.19
CA GLU A 203 5.19 6.27 -25.04
C GLU A 203 5.14 5.41 -23.78
N ILE A 204 6.23 5.43 -23.02
CA ILE A 204 6.33 4.85 -21.68
C ILE A 204 6.71 5.93 -20.67
N THR A 205 6.08 5.92 -19.51
CA THR A 205 6.50 6.72 -18.35
C THR A 205 6.98 5.75 -17.29
N ILE A 206 8.23 5.89 -16.84
CA ILE A 206 8.88 5.02 -15.86
C ILE A 206 8.84 5.71 -14.50
N TYR A 207 8.56 4.93 -13.47
CA TYR A 207 8.50 5.40 -12.09
C TYR A 207 9.50 4.63 -11.23
N SER A 208 10.25 5.36 -10.41
CA SER A 208 11.20 4.85 -9.43
C SER A 208 11.17 5.74 -8.18
N HIS A 209 11.71 5.28 -7.07
CA HIS A 209 11.85 6.11 -5.88
C HIS A 209 12.90 7.22 -6.10
N ALA A 210 14.16 6.85 -6.31
CA ALA A 210 15.22 7.78 -6.70
C ALA A 210 15.30 7.94 -8.23
N GLY A 211 15.93 9.01 -8.71
CA GLY A 211 16.12 9.25 -10.15
C GLY A 211 17.07 8.22 -10.80
N ILE A 212 16.64 7.61 -11.92
CA ILE A 212 17.36 6.53 -12.61
C ILE A 212 17.44 6.76 -14.13
N GLY A 213 18.30 6.01 -14.82
CA GLY A 213 18.35 5.95 -16.29
C GLY A 213 18.06 4.54 -16.82
N LEU A 214 18.03 4.39 -18.16
CA LEU A 214 17.82 3.09 -18.82
C LEU A 214 18.89 2.06 -18.43
N GLU A 215 20.14 2.52 -18.26
CA GLU A 215 21.26 1.70 -17.81
C GLU A 215 21.03 1.08 -16.43
N THR A 216 20.27 1.75 -15.55
CA THR A 216 19.91 1.20 -14.24
C THR A 216 18.94 0.03 -14.41
N ILE A 217 17.97 0.14 -15.31
CA ILE A 217 16.97 -0.90 -15.59
C ILE A 217 17.64 -2.12 -16.22
N GLU A 218 18.56 -1.92 -17.16
CA GLU A 218 19.35 -2.99 -17.77
C GLU A 218 20.19 -3.74 -16.73
N LYS A 219 20.90 -3.02 -15.86
CA LYS A 219 21.67 -3.61 -14.76
C LYS A 219 20.77 -4.38 -13.79
N LEU A 220 19.63 -3.81 -13.40
CA LEU A 220 18.69 -4.47 -12.50
C LEU A 220 18.13 -5.76 -13.11
N ALA A 221 17.76 -5.73 -14.40
CA ALA A 221 17.31 -6.93 -15.12
C ALA A 221 18.40 -8.00 -15.09
N LYS A 222 19.64 -7.64 -15.41
CA LYS A 222 20.78 -8.56 -15.40
C LYS A 222 21.02 -9.18 -14.03
N ASP A 223 21.01 -8.38 -12.96
CA ASP A 223 21.27 -8.84 -11.59
C ASP A 223 20.18 -9.80 -11.09
N LEU A 224 18.94 -9.60 -11.54
CA LEU A 224 17.81 -10.49 -11.25
C LEU A 224 17.66 -11.65 -12.25
N GLY A 225 18.59 -11.82 -13.20
CA GLY A 225 18.54 -12.89 -14.19
C GLY A 225 17.40 -12.76 -15.22
N VAL A 226 16.90 -11.54 -15.43
CA VAL A 226 15.82 -11.20 -16.36
C VAL A 226 16.42 -10.72 -17.70
N SER A 227 15.82 -11.13 -18.81
CA SER A 227 16.19 -10.62 -20.13
C SER A 227 15.78 -9.15 -20.28
N TYR A 228 16.74 -8.29 -20.62
CA TYR A 228 16.48 -6.88 -20.91
C TYR A 228 16.11 -6.69 -22.39
N LEU A 229 14.90 -6.21 -22.64
CA LEU A 229 14.38 -5.89 -23.96
C LEU A 229 13.79 -4.48 -23.94
N ASP A 230 14.26 -3.60 -24.83
CA ASP A 230 13.85 -2.20 -24.85
C ASP A 230 13.68 -1.64 -26.28
N SER A 231 13.51 -2.50 -27.29
CA SER A 231 13.37 -2.07 -28.69
C SER A 231 12.05 -1.35 -28.97
N SER A 232 11.07 -1.51 -28.08
CA SER A 232 9.83 -0.73 -28.04
C SER A 232 9.39 -0.46 -26.60
N ALA A 233 8.52 0.54 -26.40
CA ALA A 233 7.93 0.84 -25.09
C ALA A 233 7.23 -0.39 -24.46
N LYS A 234 6.58 -1.22 -25.30
CA LYS A 234 5.93 -2.46 -24.85
C LYS A 234 6.93 -3.51 -24.36
N GLU A 235 8.08 -3.64 -25.02
CA GLU A 235 9.13 -4.57 -24.59
C GLU A 235 9.80 -4.10 -23.30
N LEU A 236 10.08 -2.80 -23.18
CA LEU A 236 10.63 -2.24 -21.93
C LEU A 236 9.66 -2.42 -20.76
N ALA A 237 8.37 -2.20 -20.99
CA ALA A 237 7.31 -2.52 -20.05
C ALA A 237 7.33 -4.01 -19.62
N GLY A 238 7.44 -4.94 -20.58
CA GLY A 238 7.56 -6.37 -20.29
C GLY A 238 8.83 -6.74 -19.50
N THR A 239 9.93 -6.04 -19.74
CA THR A 239 11.16 -6.16 -18.93
C THR A 239 10.89 -5.76 -17.47
N ILE A 240 10.22 -4.63 -17.24
CA ILE A 240 9.86 -4.16 -15.88
C ILE A 240 8.89 -5.13 -15.21
N ASP A 241 7.91 -5.68 -15.93
CA ASP A 241 6.99 -6.70 -15.38
C ASP A 241 7.76 -7.95 -14.92
N ASN A 242 8.77 -8.38 -15.69
CA ASN A 242 9.60 -9.53 -15.34
C ASN A 242 10.50 -9.25 -14.13
N ILE A 243 11.09 -8.04 -14.04
CA ILE A 243 11.83 -7.57 -12.85
C ILE A 243 10.92 -7.67 -11.62
N ASN A 244 9.72 -7.09 -11.69
CA ASN A 244 8.79 -7.06 -10.57
C ASN A 244 8.29 -8.46 -10.19
N ARG A 245 8.15 -9.39 -11.13
CA ARG A 245 7.80 -10.78 -10.82
C ARG A 245 8.87 -11.45 -9.97
N VAL A 246 10.14 -11.30 -10.33
CA VAL A 246 11.27 -11.85 -9.55
C VAL A 246 11.33 -11.17 -8.19
N PHE A 247 11.26 -9.83 -8.16
CA PHE A 247 11.25 -9.02 -6.94
C PHE A 247 10.12 -9.40 -5.97
N GLN A 248 8.91 -9.64 -6.47
CA GLN A 248 7.79 -10.10 -5.66
C GLN A 248 8.03 -11.49 -5.04
N GLY A 249 8.82 -12.35 -5.69
CA GLY A 249 9.31 -13.59 -5.09
C GLY A 249 10.09 -13.34 -3.79
N TYR A 250 10.98 -12.34 -3.77
CA TYR A 250 11.72 -11.95 -2.56
C TYR A 250 10.80 -11.36 -1.49
N ALA A 251 9.90 -10.44 -1.87
CA ALA A 251 8.96 -9.81 -0.94
C ALA A 251 8.02 -10.84 -0.27
N SER A 252 7.50 -11.79 -1.05
CA SER A 252 6.56 -12.82 -0.57
C SER A 252 7.22 -13.87 0.32
N THR A 253 8.53 -14.08 0.17
CA THR A 253 9.31 -15.07 0.94
C THR A 253 10.10 -14.49 2.09
N ASN A 254 9.93 -13.19 2.39
CA ASN A 254 10.70 -12.48 3.43
C ASN A 254 12.22 -12.57 3.22
N THR A 255 12.67 -12.37 1.98
CA THR A 255 14.09 -12.43 1.62
C THR A 255 14.59 -11.19 0.87
N LEU A 256 13.81 -10.10 0.88
CA LEU A 256 14.17 -8.86 0.17
C LEU A 256 15.46 -8.26 0.73
N ASN A 257 15.72 -8.42 2.02
CA ASN A 257 16.97 -8.08 2.69
C ASN A 257 18.24 -8.68 2.04
N THR A 258 18.11 -9.65 1.13
CA THR A 258 19.25 -10.32 0.48
C THR A 258 19.69 -9.59 -0.79
N LEU A 259 18.88 -8.64 -1.27
CA LEU A 259 19.15 -7.88 -2.49
C LEU A 259 20.09 -6.70 -2.24
N TYR A 260 20.16 -6.19 -1.00
CA TYR A 260 20.94 -5.00 -0.64
C TYR A 260 21.86 -5.25 0.56
N SER A 261 22.81 -4.35 0.75
CA SER A 261 23.79 -4.33 1.83
C SER A 261 23.53 -3.15 2.77
N ARG A 262 23.44 -3.41 4.08
CA ARG A 262 23.37 -2.35 5.10
C ARG A 262 24.56 -1.40 5.00
N GLU A 263 25.76 -1.91 4.71
CA GLU A 263 26.97 -1.10 4.59
C GLU A 263 26.85 -0.09 3.46
N THR A 264 26.42 -0.55 2.27
CA THR A 264 26.24 0.33 1.12
C THR A 264 25.15 1.37 1.38
N MET A 265 23.99 0.95 1.89
CA MET A 265 22.88 1.85 2.20
C MET A 265 23.30 2.92 3.21
N THR A 266 23.99 2.52 4.29
CA THR A 266 24.52 3.44 5.31
C THR A 266 25.55 4.41 4.72
N ALA A 267 26.46 3.92 3.86
CA ALA A 267 27.49 4.73 3.24
C ALA A 267 26.91 5.73 2.25
N ALA A 268 25.97 5.30 1.39
CA ALA A 268 25.23 6.16 0.48
C ALA A 268 24.49 7.28 1.22
N TYR A 269 23.90 6.97 2.37
CA TYR A 269 23.23 7.95 3.20
C TYR A 269 24.20 9.00 3.77
N LYS A 270 25.38 8.57 4.26
CA LYS A 270 26.36 9.45 4.92
C LYS A 270 27.19 10.29 3.95
N CYS A 271 27.63 9.70 2.84
CA CYS A 271 28.61 10.31 1.94
C CYS A 271 27.96 11.13 0.82
N SER A 272 26.62 11.10 0.70
CA SER A 272 25.85 11.87 -0.29
C SER A 272 26.38 11.69 -1.73
N ARG A 273 26.28 12.72 -2.58
CA ARG A 273 26.53 12.68 -4.04
C ARG A 273 27.89 12.11 -4.49
N GLU A 274 28.86 12.01 -3.58
CA GLU A 274 30.21 11.50 -3.87
C GLU A 274 30.29 9.97 -3.83
N TYR A 275 29.32 9.29 -3.20
CA TYR A 275 29.31 7.84 -3.11
C TYR A 275 28.79 7.20 -4.40
N VAL A 276 29.57 6.27 -4.95
CA VAL A 276 29.19 5.51 -6.14
C VAL A 276 28.49 4.24 -5.70
N ILE A 277 27.20 4.12 -6.06
CA ILE A 277 26.41 2.93 -5.80
C ILE A 277 26.47 2.03 -7.04
N ASP A 278 27.12 0.88 -6.93
CA ASP A 278 27.24 -0.06 -8.05
C ASP A 278 26.01 -0.98 -8.18
N SER A 279 25.40 -1.35 -7.05
CA SER A 279 24.23 -2.23 -7.00
C SER A 279 22.99 -1.51 -7.54
N PRO A 280 22.31 -2.03 -8.57
CA PRO A 280 21.15 -1.37 -9.15
C PRO A 280 19.96 -1.29 -8.18
N ILE A 281 19.76 -2.28 -7.30
CA ILE A 281 18.65 -2.21 -6.33
C ILE A 281 18.89 -1.13 -5.26
N GLU A 282 20.14 -0.94 -4.83
CA GLU A 282 20.51 0.15 -3.92
C GLU A 282 20.43 1.50 -4.63
N PHE A 283 20.81 1.54 -5.92
CA PHE A 283 20.79 2.73 -6.74
C PHE A 283 19.37 3.28 -6.93
N ILE A 284 18.37 2.43 -7.22
CA ILE A 284 16.97 2.87 -7.38
C ILE A 284 16.37 3.45 -6.07
N MET A 285 16.98 3.16 -4.92
CA MET A 285 16.55 3.67 -3.60
C MET A 285 17.31 4.93 -3.17
N MET A 286 18.57 5.11 -3.58
CA MET A 286 19.47 6.09 -2.96
C MET A 286 20.20 7.02 -3.93
N ASN A 287 19.94 6.94 -5.25
CA ASN A 287 20.70 7.75 -6.20
C ASN A 287 20.48 9.26 -6.00
N ARG A 288 21.61 9.99 -5.93
CA ARG A 288 21.67 11.46 -5.89
C ARG A 288 22.63 12.06 -6.92
N ASN A 289 23.16 11.23 -7.82
CA ASN A 289 24.03 11.63 -8.91
C ASN A 289 23.28 11.54 -10.24
N TYR A 290 22.87 12.69 -10.76
CA TYR A 290 22.00 12.79 -11.94
C TYR A 290 22.74 13.10 -13.24
N ASP A 291 24.00 13.50 -13.14
CA ASP A 291 24.83 13.91 -14.28
C ASP A 291 25.24 12.71 -15.15
N VAL A 292 25.18 11.51 -14.59
CA VAL A 292 25.61 10.26 -15.23
C VAL A 292 24.47 9.45 -15.85
N LEU A 293 23.22 9.91 -15.73
CA LEU A 293 22.03 9.14 -16.10
C LEU A 293 21.69 9.23 -17.59
N ASN A 294 21.43 8.08 -18.24
CA ASN A 294 20.90 8.05 -19.60
C ASN A 294 19.36 8.14 -19.59
N ARG A 295 18.84 9.36 -19.77
CA ARG A 295 17.41 9.68 -19.75
C ARG A 295 16.94 10.38 -21.03
N PRO A 296 17.05 9.74 -22.21
CA PRO A 296 16.71 10.39 -23.46
C PRO A 296 15.20 10.68 -23.52
N ALA A 297 14.76 11.71 -24.23
CA ALA A 297 13.31 11.93 -24.46
C ALA A 297 12.71 10.89 -25.44
N THR A 298 13.56 10.28 -26.26
CA THR A 298 13.20 9.24 -27.24
C THR A 298 14.23 8.12 -27.23
N HIS A 299 13.77 6.88 -27.23
CA HIS A 299 14.62 5.68 -27.32
C HIS A 299 14.01 4.71 -28.33
N SER A 300 14.81 4.14 -29.24
CA SER A 300 14.35 3.16 -30.24
C SER A 300 13.03 3.51 -30.97
N GLY A 301 12.80 4.80 -31.22
CA GLY A 301 11.61 5.30 -31.92
C GLY A 301 10.35 5.55 -31.06
N TYR A 302 10.38 5.29 -29.75
CA TYR A 302 9.31 5.62 -28.81
C TYR A 302 9.71 6.75 -27.85
N ARG A 303 8.72 7.42 -27.25
CA ARG A 303 8.93 8.47 -26.23
C ARG A 303 9.06 7.86 -24.84
N ILE A 304 9.91 8.43 -24.00
CA ILE A 304 10.13 7.94 -22.65
C ILE A 304 10.21 9.09 -21.64
N ASN A 305 9.44 8.97 -20.55
CA ASN A 305 9.45 9.87 -19.42
C ASN A 305 9.95 9.16 -18.15
N PHE A 306 10.52 9.93 -17.22
CA PHE A 306 11.02 9.46 -15.93
C PHE A 306 10.34 10.27 -14.81
N VAL A 307 9.75 9.58 -13.84
CA VAL A 307 9.08 10.18 -12.68
C VAL A 307 9.71 9.60 -11.42
N HIS A 308 10.17 10.45 -10.51
CA HIS A 308 10.79 10.00 -9.26
C HIS A 308 10.57 11.00 -8.11
N GLY A 309 10.93 10.58 -6.90
CA GLY A 309 10.98 11.40 -5.68
C GLY A 309 12.40 11.48 -5.11
N HIS A 310 12.54 11.25 -3.81
CA HIS A 310 13.75 11.16 -3.00
C HIS A 310 14.56 12.45 -2.78
N GLU A 311 14.79 13.25 -3.83
CA GLU A 311 15.77 14.34 -3.77
C GLU A 311 15.43 15.50 -4.71
N ILE A 312 15.19 16.66 -4.11
CA ILE A 312 14.70 17.88 -4.74
C ILE A 312 15.64 18.48 -5.80
N SER A 313 16.92 18.11 -5.78
CA SER A 313 17.92 18.73 -6.64
C SER A 313 17.90 18.29 -8.11
N ASP A 314 17.26 17.16 -8.44
CA ASP A 314 17.01 16.79 -9.84
C ASP A 314 15.77 17.50 -10.36
N LEU A 315 15.93 18.72 -10.87
CA LEU A 315 14.79 19.54 -11.25
C LEU A 315 13.97 18.93 -12.40
N THR A 316 12.64 18.99 -12.27
CA THR A 316 11.71 18.69 -13.37
C THR A 316 12.10 19.45 -14.64
N LYS A 317 12.31 18.72 -15.73
CA LYS A 317 12.68 19.27 -17.05
C LYS A 317 12.33 18.29 -18.16
N GLU A 318 11.75 18.79 -19.25
CA GLU A 318 11.43 17.99 -20.43
C GLU A 318 10.65 16.70 -20.10
N ASN A 319 11.30 15.53 -20.21
CA ASN A 319 10.74 14.21 -19.95
C ASN A 319 11.01 13.70 -18.51
N ILE A 320 11.52 14.55 -17.61
CA ILE A 320 11.86 14.23 -16.22
C ILE A 320 10.91 14.99 -15.28
N TYR A 321 10.26 14.25 -14.39
CA TYR A 321 9.29 14.76 -13.42
C TYR A 321 9.73 14.39 -12.00
N ASN A 322 10.20 15.37 -11.25
CA ASN A 322 10.53 15.19 -9.84
C ASN A 322 9.33 15.59 -8.98
N LEU A 323 8.86 14.64 -8.17
CA LEU A 323 7.74 14.81 -7.23
C LEU A 323 8.20 14.96 -5.78
N ASP A 324 9.52 15.06 -5.55
CA ASP A 324 10.03 15.38 -4.24
C ASP A 324 9.65 16.81 -3.81
N ASP A 325 9.21 16.94 -2.57
CA ASP A 325 8.78 18.19 -1.96
C ASP A 325 9.08 18.22 -0.46
N ASP A 326 8.96 19.40 0.15
CA ASP A 326 9.14 19.56 1.59
C ASP A 326 7.90 19.15 2.40
N LEU A 327 6.77 18.88 1.75
CA LEU A 327 5.48 18.65 2.42
C LEU A 327 5.52 17.34 3.20
N GLY A 328 5.50 17.43 4.53
CA GLY A 328 5.63 16.29 5.45
C GLY A 328 7.06 16.03 5.95
N LYS A 329 8.10 16.71 5.42
CA LYS A 329 9.53 16.53 5.81
C LYS A 329 9.92 17.19 7.15
N SER A 330 9.04 17.25 8.14
CA SER A 330 9.35 17.83 9.46
C SER A 330 9.75 16.73 10.45
N SER A 331 10.93 16.86 11.07
CA SER A 331 11.34 16.03 12.21
C SER A 331 10.74 16.50 13.54
N ASP A 332 10.09 17.67 13.57
CA ASP A 332 9.40 18.21 14.75
C ASP A 332 7.88 18.09 14.57
N PRO A 333 7.21 17.18 15.31
CA PRO A 333 5.76 17.00 15.24
C PRO A 333 4.97 18.13 15.92
N VAL A 334 5.61 18.94 16.78
CA VAL A 334 4.96 20.02 17.56
C VAL A 334 5.08 21.37 16.86
N LEU A 335 6.16 21.61 16.11
CA LEU A 335 6.37 22.85 15.36
C LEU A 335 5.97 22.78 13.88
N ALA A 336 5.79 21.58 13.33
CA ALA A 336 5.16 21.20 12.05
C ALA A 336 4.90 22.30 10.97
N PRO A 337 5.91 23.09 10.52
CA PRO A 337 5.67 24.13 9.50
C PRO A 337 5.44 23.52 8.11
N LYS A 338 5.78 22.23 7.95
CA LYS A 338 5.85 21.53 6.67
C LYS A 338 4.62 20.67 6.34
N ASN A 339 3.54 20.72 7.12
CA ASN A 339 2.25 20.15 6.68
C ASN A 339 1.43 21.16 5.86
N ARG A 340 2.03 22.33 5.62
CA ARG A 340 1.64 23.28 4.59
C ARG A 340 2.80 23.41 3.61
N GLY A 341 2.50 23.45 2.32
CA GLY A 341 3.52 23.61 1.30
C GLY A 341 3.09 23.07 -0.06
N VAL A 342 4.08 22.98 -0.95
CA VAL A 342 3.89 22.44 -2.30
C VAL A 342 3.59 20.95 -2.22
N TYR A 343 2.42 20.57 -2.69
CA TYR A 343 2.02 19.21 -2.97
C TYR A 343 2.29 18.90 -4.45
N SER A 344 2.97 17.78 -4.74
CA SER A 344 3.24 17.33 -6.11
C SER A 344 2.63 15.95 -6.42
N ALA A 345 2.04 15.83 -7.60
CA ALA A 345 1.56 14.55 -8.13
C ALA A 345 1.66 14.49 -9.66
N VAL A 346 1.72 13.28 -10.21
CA VAL A 346 1.63 13.04 -11.66
C VAL A 346 0.43 12.17 -11.95
N MET A 347 -0.34 12.57 -12.96
CA MET A 347 -1.52 11.84 -13.42
C MET A 347 -1.32 11.35 -14.85
N HIS A 348 -1.74 10.11 -15.10
CA HIS A 348 -1.74 9.50 -16.41
C HIS A 348 -3.13 8.96 -16.74
N VAL A 349 -3.73 9.41 -17.83
CA VAL A 349 -5.03 8.87 -18.29
C VAL A 349 -4.77 7.53 -18.96
N VAL A 350 -5.47 6.50 -18.49
CA VAL A 350 -5.39 5.15 -19.06
C VAL A 350 -6.56 4.92 -20.02
N PRO A 351 -6.30 4.42 -21.23
CA PRO A 351 -7.37 4.10 -22.16
C PRO A 351 -8.32 3.04 -21.58
N PRO A 352 -9.64 3.10 -21.86
CA PRO A 352 -10.62 2.14 -21.38
C PRO A 352 -10.32 0.68 -21.75
N ALA A 353 -9.58 0.46 -22.86
CA ALA A 353 -9.27 -0.87 -23.41
C ALA A 353 -8.28 -1.71 -22.57
N LYS A 354 -7.83 -1.23 -21.39
CA LYS A 354 -6.85 -1.91 -20.53
C LYS A 354 -7.31 -2.06 -19.06
N GLU A 355 -8.56 -2.47 -18.83
CA GLU A 355 -9.00 -3.03 -17.54
C GLU A 355 -8.09 -4.19 -17.04
N GLN A 356 -7.35 -4.82 -17.95
CA GLN A 356 -6.50 -5.96 -17.61
C GLN A 356 -5.32 -5.65 -16.68
N LYS A 357 -4.70 -4.46 -16.68
CA LYS A 357 -3.57 -4.17 -15.75
C LYS A 357 -4.06 -3.96 -14.31
N LEU A 358 -5.26 -3.40 -14.14
CA LEU A 358 -5.95 -3.25 -12.85
C LEU A 358 -6.34 -4.60 -12.21
N LEU A 359 -6.45 -5.66 -13.03
CA LEU A 359 -6.92 -7.00 -12.61
C LEU A 359 -5.83 -8.08 -12.65
N PHE A 360 -4.72 -7.88 -13.38
CA PHE A 360 -3.68 -8.90 -13.55
C PHE A 360 -2.91 -9.19 -12.25
N ASP A 361 -2.66 -8.16 -11.43
CA ASP A 361 -1.81 -8.27 -10.24
C ASP A 361 -2.56 -8.81 -8.99
N VAL A 362 -3.86 -8.55 -8.88
CA VAL A 362 -4.66 -9.05 -7.75
C VAL A 362 -4.98 -10.54 -7.90
N ARG A 363 -5.19 -11.04 -9.12
CA ARG A 363 -5.53 -12.45 -9.34
C ARG A 363 -4.32 -13.39 -9.30
N HIS A 364 -3.13 -12.94 -9.68
CA HIS A 364 -1.92 -13.77 -9.65
C HIS A 364 -1.26 -13.80 -8.26
N SER A 365 -1.39 -12.74 -7.46
CA SER A 365 -1.05 -12.76 -6.01
C SER A 365 -2.03 -13.62 -5.20
N LEU A 366 -3.24 -13.85 -5.71
CA LEU A 366 -4.25 -14.76 -5.15
C LEU A 366 -4.29 -16.15 -5.82
N GLN A 367 -3.30 -16.52 -6.65
CA GLN A 367 -3.23 -17.88 -7.18
C GLN A 367 -2.78 -18.87 -6.08
N GLU A 368 -3.78 -19.47 -5.44
CA GLU A 368 -3.83 -20.84 -4.96
C GLU A 368 -2.70 -21.32 -4.02
N GLN A 369 -2.59 -20.68 -2.86
CA GLN A 369 -2.46 -21.47 -1.63
C GLN A 369 -3.88 -21.63 -1.07
N PRO A 370 -4.36 -22.85 -0.77
CA PRO A 370 -5.69 -23.02 -0.21
C PRO A 370 -5.79 -22.19 1.08
N PHE A 371 -6.76 -21.29 1.11
CA PHE A 371 -7.07 -20.34 2.19
C PHE A 371 -7.49 -21.01 3.52
N GLU A 372 -7.30 -22.33 3.69
CA GLU A 372 -7.67 -23.07 4.90
C GLU A 372 -6.87 -22.66 6.16
N ARG A 373 -5.73 -21.96 6.01
CA ARG A 373 -4.92 -21.52 7.15
C ARG A 373 -5.38 -20.20 7.76
N VAL A 374 -5.99 -19.29 7.00
CA VAL A 374 -6.46 -18.01 7.53
C VAL A 374 -7.71 -18.23 8.37
N ASP A 375 -8.64 -19.08 7.91
CA ASP A 375 -9.83 -19.45 8.70
C ASP A 375 -9.46 -20.20 9.99
N LYS A 376 -8.46 -21.09 9.95
CA LYS A 376 -7.97 -21.77 11.17
C LYS A 376 -7.21 -20.83 12.12
N LEU A 377 -6.54 -19.79 11.62
CA LEU A 377 -5.91 -18.77 12.46
C LEU A 377 -6.96 -17.82 13.06
N TYR A 378 -7.99 -17.48 12.28
CA TYR A 378 -9.17 -16.72 12.72
C TYR A 378 -9.94 -17.51 13.80
N GLU A 379 -10.12 -18.81 13.66
CA GLU A 379 -10.79 -19.65 14.64
C GLU A 379 -9.95 -19.91 15.91
N SER A 380 -8.62 -19.98 15.81
CA SER A 380 -7.74 -20.28 16.95
C SER A 380 -7.29 -19.07 17.76
N THR A 381 -7.43 -17.85 17.22
CA THR A 381 -7.22 -16.58 17.95
C THR A 381 -8.52 -15.92 18.41
N PHE A 382 -9.68 -16.48 18.03
CA PHE A 382 -10.98 -16.02 18.50
C PHE A 382 -11.20 -16.37 19.97
N ASN A 383 -10.92 -15.41 20.86
CA ASN A 383 -11.36 -15.48 22.25
C ASN A 383 -12.76 -14.85 22.34
N PRO A 384 -13.86 -15.62 22.53
CA PRO A 384 -15.24 -15.13 22.34
C PRO A 384 -15.73 -14.13 23.40
N ARG A 385 -14.86 -13.64 24.29
CA ARG A 385 -15.27 -12.74 25.39
C ARG A 385 -15.36 -11.26 25.03
N PHE A 386 -14.89 -10.83 23.85
CA PHE A 386 -14.84 -9.39 23.52
C PHE A 386 -15.20 -8.98 22.07
N SER A 387 -15.84 -9.83 21.27
CA SER A 387 -16.34 -9.41 19.94
C SER A 387 -17.87 -9.37 19.89
N LEU A 388 -18.43 -8.20 19.57
CA LEU A 388 -19.86 -7.94 19.39
C LEU A 388 -20.35 -8.14 17.94
N PHE A 389 -19.60 -8.83 17.08
CA PHE A 389 -20.02 -9.10 15.71
C PHE A 389 -19.97 -10.59 15.35
N LYS A 390 -21.12 -11.12 14.95
CA LYS A 390 -21.24 -12.33 14.13
C LYS A 390 -21.24 -11.90 12.65
N PRO A 391 -20.34 -12.39 11.79
CA PRO A 391 -20.56 -12.29 10.36
C PRO A 391 -21.77 -13.16 9.96
N GLN A 392 -22.67 -12.61 9.15
CA GLN A 392 -23.72 -13.37 8.48
C GLN A 392 -23.07 -14.21 7.36
N PRO A 393 -23.37 -15.51 7.25
CA PRO A 393 -22.83 -16.33 6.18
C PRO A 393 -23.36 -15.86 4.83
N ILE A 394 -22.45 -15.70 3.87
CA ILE A 394 -22.77 -15.52 2.45
C ILE A 394 -23.33 -16.86 1.98
N LEU A 395 -24.64 -16.91 1.72
CA LEU A 395 -25.27 -18.05 1.06
C LEU A 395 -24.80 -18.08 -0.40
N VAL A 396 -23.90 -18.99 -0.72
CA VAL A 396 -23.62 -19.39 -2.10
C VAL A 396 -24.73 -20.34 -2.53
N ALA A 397 -25.35 -20.07 -3.68
CA ALA A 397 -26.41 -20.90 -4.22
C ALA A 397 -25.90 -22.33 -4.46
N GLU A 398 -26.73 -23.31 -4.11
CA GLU A 398 -26.45 -24.76 -4.08
C GLU A 398 -26.21 -25.37 -5.48
N GLU A 399 -26.17 -24.55 -6.53
CA GLU A 399 -26.10 -24.96 -7.94
C GLU A 399 -24.65 -25.11 -8.45
N ASP A 400 -23.65 -24.59 -7.72
CA ASP A 400 -22.23 -24.59 -8.12
C ASP A 400 -21.39 -25.72 -7.47
N LEU A 401 -22.01 -26.66 -6.73
CA LEU A 401 -21.31 -27.74 -6.00
C LEU A 401 -21.49 -29.15 -6.61
N LEU A 402 -21.68 -29.25 -7.92
CA LEU A 402 -21.76 -30.54 -8.63
C LEU A 402 -20.64 -30.72 -9.66
N SER A 403 -19.41 -30.90 -9.19
CA SER A 403 -18.43 -31.80 -9.84
C SER A 403 -17.15 -31.92 -9.01
N LEU A 404 -17.14 -32.76 -7.98
CA LEU A 404 -15.90 -33.32 -7.40
C LEU A 404 -16.24 -34.54 -6.53
N GLU A 405 -16.82 -35.57 -7.15
CA GLU A 405 -16.69 -36.93 -6.64
C GLU A 405 -15.40 -37.54 -7.18
N LYS A 406 -14.42 -37.81 -6.30
CA LYS A 406 -13.85 -39.16 -6.10
C LYS A 406 -12.69 -39.22 -5.11
N SER A 407 -12.76 -40.31 -4.34
CA SER A 407 -11.77 -41.01 -3.50
C SER A 407 -11.34 -40.36 -2.18
N PHE A 408 -12.05 -40.77 -1.11
CA PHE A 408 -11.48 -40.94 0.22
C PHE A 408 -11.23 -42.44 0.45
N ASP A 409 -10.01 -42.80 0.81
CA ASP A 409 -9.72 -44.03 1.55
C ASP A 409 -8.73 -43.70 2.69
N SER A 410 -9.17 -43.97 3.91
CA SER A 410 -8.41 -44.20 5.15
C SER A 410 -7.41 -43.13 5.64
N VAL A 411 -7.67 -42.51 6.80
CA VAL A 411 -6.90 -42.72 8.04
C VAL A 411 -7.79 -42.40 9.25
N ASP A 412 -7.92 -43.40 10.12
CA ASP A 412 -8.58 -43.39 11.42
C ASP A 412 -7.66 -42.86 12.54
N LYS A 413 -8.29 -42.28 13.57
CA LYS A 413 -7.83 -42.05 14.97
C LYS A 413 -6.89 -40.87 15.26
N LEU A 414 -7.36 -39.92 16.07
CA LEU A 414 -7.05 -39.86 17.52
C LEU A 414 -7.72 -38.64 18.21
N TYR A 415 -8.19 -38.90 19.45
CA TYR A 415 -8.66 -37.99 20.52
C TYR A 415 -10.16 -37.70 20.64
N GLU A 416 -10.80 -38.42 21.58
CA GLU A 416 -12.03 -38.05 22.28
C GLU A 416 -11.77 -36.91 23.29
N PRO A 417 -12.70 -35.96 23.50
CA PRO A 417 -12.66 -35.05 24.63
C PRO A 417 -13.48 -35.57 25.82
N VAL A 418 -12.86 -35.47 27.01
CA VAL A 418 -13.50 -35.66 28.31
C VAL A 418 -14.47 -34.51 28.58
N PHE A 419 -15.77 -34.82 28.70
CA PHE A 419 -16.80 -33.89 29.18
C PHE A 419 -16.70 -33.71 30.71
N ASN A 420 -16.69 -32.46 31.18
CA ASN A 420 -16.93 -32.11 32.57
C ASN A 420 -18.04 -31.04 32.66
N PRO A 421 -19.27 -31.37 33.11
CA PRO A 421 -20.38 -30.44 33.18
C PRO A 421 -20.58 -29.94 34.62
N ALA A 422 -19.95 -28.83 34.97
CA ALA A 422 -20.33 -28.06 36.15
C ALA A 422 -19.90 -26.60 35.99
N LEU A 423 -20.82 -25.75 35.54
CA LEU A 423 -21.07 -24.38 36.03
C LEU A 423 -22.13 -23.73 35.12
N SER A 424 -23.38 -24.05 35.45
CA SER A 424 -24.54 -23.21 35.14
C SER A 424 -24.47 -21.96 36.01
N LEU A 425 -24.83 -20.79 35.46
CA LEU A 425 -25.79 -19.86 36.09
C LEU A 425 -26.09 -18.67 35.15
N PHE A 426 -27.40 -18.42 34.98
CA PHE A 426 -28.11 -17.29 34.39
C PHE A 426 -28.80 -17.47 33.03
N LYS A 427 -30.14 -17.35 33.10
CA LYS A 427 -31.18 -17.53 32.06
C LYS A 427 -31.33 -16.25 31.21
N PRO A 428 -31.63 -16.33 29.89
CA PRO A 428 -32.19 -15.21 29.16
C PRO A 428 -33.71 -15.11 29.40
N LYS A 429 -34.19 -13.87 29.59
CA LYS A 429 -35.60 -13.50 29.51
C LYS A 429 -36.08 -13.59 28.05
N SER A 430 -37.29 -14.10 27.91
CA SER A 430 -38.14 -14.10 26.72
C SER A 430 -38.18 -12.75 25.98
N ILE A 431 -37.98 -12.78 24.66
CA ILE A 431 -38.51 -11.77 23.74
C ILE A 431 -39.44 -12.50 22.76
N LEU A 432 -40.67 -11.99 22.69
CA LEU A 432 -41.76 -12.43 21.82
C LEU A 432 -41.39 -12.16 20.36
N ALA A 433 -41.66 -13.15 19.50
CA ALA A 433 -41.64 -13.00 18.05
C ALA A 433 -42.76 -12.05 17.61
N ALA A 434 -42.46 -11.14 16.70
CA ALA A 434 -43.46 -10.47 15.87
C ALA A 434 -43.62 -11.29 14.59
N GLU A 435 -44.87 -11.61 14.25
CA GLU A 435 -45.26 -12.29 13.01
C GLU A 435 -44.87 -11.46 11.79
N GLU A 436 -44.05 -12.01 10.90
CA GLU A 436 -43.86 -11.47 9.55
C GLU A 436 -45.06 -11.84 8.67
N GLU A 437 -45.76 -10.82 8.17
CA GLU A 437 -46.74 -10.97 7.09
C GLU A 437 -46.03 -11.42 5.81
N LEU A 438 -46.32 -12.64 5.37
CA LEU A 438 -45.96 -13.15 4.04
C LEU A 438 -46.60 -12.29 2.94
N LEU A 439 -45.77 -11.52 2.23
CA LEU A 439 -46.12 -10.85 0.98
C LEU A 439 -46.52 -11.88 -0.08
N THR A 440 -47.81 -11.93 -0.40
CA THR A 440 -48.32 -12.78 -1.48
C THR A 440 -48.29 -12.04 -2.82
N TRP A 441 -47.99 -12.80 -3.89
CA TRP A 441 -47.84 -12.37 -5.29
C TRP A 441 -48.96 -11.44 -5.84
N LYS A 442 -50.16 -11.47 -5.26
CA LYS A 442 -51.29 -10.59 -5.63
C LYS A 442 -51.12 -9.12 -5.20
N LYS A 443 -50.19 -8.78 -4.30
CA LYS A 443 -49.89 -7.40 -3.90
C LYS A 443 -48.88 -6.69 -4.82
N LEU A 444 -48.10 -7.44 -5.61
CA LEU A 444 -47.01 -6.87 -6.41
C LEU A 444 -47.44 -6.47 -7.83
N PHE A 445 -48.55 -7.00 -8.36
CA PHE A 445 -49.01 -6.68 -9.72
C PHE A 445 -50.54 -6.53 -9.76
N PRO A 446 -51.10 -5.32 -9.51
CA PRO A 446 -52.55 -5.16 -9.42
C PRO A 446 -53.26 -5.01 -10.76
N ASN A 447 -52.58 -4.78 -11.88
CA ASN A 447 -53.23 -4.52 -13.15
C ASN A 447 -52.39 -5.00 -14.33
N ASP A 448 -52.75 -6.15 -14.89
CA ASP A 448 -52.54 -6.45 -16.30
C ASP A 448 -53.86 -6.19 -17.03
N TYR A 449 -53.78 -5.34 -18.07
CA TYR A 449 -54.64 -5.40 -19.24
C TYR A 449 -53.75 -5.45 -20.47
#